data_AF-A0A2V8M6K2-F1
#
_entry.id   AF-A0A2V8M6K2-F1
#
_cell.length_a   1.000
_cell.length_b   1.000
_cell.length_c   1.000
_cell.angle_alpha   90.00
_cell.angle_beta   90.00
_cell.angle_gamma   90.00
#
_symmetry.space_group_name_H-M   'P 1'
#
loop_
_entity.id
_entity.type
_entity.pdbx_description
1 polymer ?
#
loop_
_entity_poly.entity_id
_entity_poly.type
_entity_poly.pdbx_seq_one_letter_code
_entity_poly.pdbx_strand_id
1 'polypeptide(L)'
;MTTNAVKICVPVCVRRASEIPEAMKRATEVGDLIELRLDYIEQNERDAALSLLLEHLNRADDSIILTLRSPNQGGRSSIDAQARRSFWRSLADLPTNWFADLELDLVNEFARANETTALDWRQVICSHHDFNGVPADLEKVYARMSATPARIIKIAVQANDAMDCIPIFHLFERAQREEREMIAIAMGPAGIMTRLLGPSRGSFLTYGSLDDESATAPGQLIAREMREVYRIDRIDRETEIFGIIGKPVSHSLSPHIHNAAFEAAKFNAVYIPFEVGDANDFMRRMVQPRSREMDWNLRGLSVTAPHKLTVMERLDWIEPSAKEMRAVNTIVLRDDELHGYNTDAFGFISPLRGRFGSLKHARCAIIGAGGAARAALWALNSEGAQVTLFARDPALAEFFARQFSAECKSNADASFNGFDVVINATPLGACGERENETPVTTEKLRGVRLAYDLVYNPLETRFLREARAAGCETVSGLEMLIAQAVEQFKLWTGREPDAAVMRAAALRGLNE
;
A
#
# COMPACT_ATOMS: atom_id res chain seq x y z
N MET A 1 10.30 -13.48 25.11
CA MET A 1 11.05 -13.36 23.84
C MET A 1 11.45 -11.91 23.73
N THR A 2 12.74 -11.60 23.81
CA THR A 2 13.23 -10.25 23.51
C THR A 2 12.85 -9.95 22.06
N THR A 3 11.93 -9.01 21.85
CA THR A 3 11.60 -8.52 20.52
C THR A 3 12.88 -7.96 19.92
N ASN A 4 13.46 -8.65 18.94
CA ASN A 4 14.53 -8.06 18.15
C ASN A 4 13.94 -6.79 17.53
N ALA A 5 14.62 -5.66 17.72
CA ALA A 5 14.23 -4.40 17.11
C ALA A 5 14.09 -4.60 15.60
N VAL A 6 13.05 -4.00 15.01
CA VAL A 6 12.84 -4.03 13.56
C VAL A 6 14.08 -3.42 12.88
N LYS A 7 14.52 -4.08 11.82
CA LYS A 7 15.67 -3.66 11.01
C LYS A 7 15.23 -3.34 9.60
N ILE A 8 15.38 -2.10 9.18
CA ILE A 8 15.13 -1.64 7.82
C ILE A 8 16.48 -1.54 7.10
N CYS A 9 16.64 -2.34 6.06
CA CYS A 9 17.78 -2.28 5.17
C CYS A 9 17.49 -1.39 3.97
N VAL A 10 18.36 -0.41 3.72
CA VAL A 10 18.26 0.53 2.60
C VAL A 10 19.29 0.19 1.54
N PRO A 11 18.87 -0.21 0.32
CA PRO A 11 19.79 -0.47 -0.77
C PRO A 11 20.46 0.82 -1.28
N VAL A 12 21.77 0.76 -1.51
CA VAL A 12 22.58 1.81 -2.12
C VAL A 12 23.00 1.36 -3.52
N CYS A 13 22.49 2.05 -4.53
CA CYS A 13 22.67 1.77 -5.95
C CYS A 13 23.40 2.92 -6.66
N VAL A 14 24.71 3.04 -6.42
CA VAL A 14 25.57 4.06 -7.07
C VAL A 14 26.36 3.46 -8.23
N ARG A 15 26.78 4.31 -9.17
CA ARG A 15 27.57 3.87 -10.34
C ARG A 15 29.07 4.02 -10.10
N ARG A 16 29.48 5.04 -9.36
CA ARG A 16 30.88 5.41 -9.14
C ARG A 16 31.27 5.18 -7.68
N ALA A 17 32.52 4.78 -7.46
CA ALA A 17 33.02 4.51 -6.11
C ALA A 17 32.98 5.76 -5.21
N SER A 18 33.23 6.94 -5.80
CA SER A 18 33.21 8.24 -5.11
C SER A 18 31.84 8.68 -4.58
N GLU A 19 30.74 8.07 -5.06
CA GLU A 19 29.37 8.39 -4.61
C GLU A 19 28.97 7.62 -3.35
N ILE A 20 29.70 6.54 -3.02
CA ILE A 20 29.37 5.63 -1.92
C ILE A 20 29.22 6.36 -0.57
N PRO A 21 30.15 7.23 -0.13
CA PRO A 21 30.09 7.81 1.21
C PRO A 21 28.82 8.65 1.44
N GLU A 22 28.44 9.48 0.47
CA GLU A 22 27.26 10.33 0.58
C GLU A 22 25.97 9.51 0.48
N ALA A 23 25.93 8.51 -0.40
CA ALA A 23 24.77 7.63 -0.52
C ALA A 23 24.56 6.78 0.74
N MET A 24 25.64 6.27 1.34
CA MET A 24 25.58 5.56 2.63
C MET A 24 25.10 6.47 3.75
N LYS A 25 25.63 7.70 3.84
CA LYS A 25 25.17 8.68 4.84
C LYS A 25 23.67 8.94 4.74
N ARG A 26 23.15 9.17 3.54
CA ARG A 26 21.69 9.34 3.33
C ARG A 26 20.91 8.09 3.72
N ALA A 27 21.45 6.89 3.44
CA ALA A 27 20.81 5.63 3.79
C ALA A 27 20.75 5.41 5.30
N THR A 28 21.80 5.76 6.07
CA THR A 28 21.80 5.61 7.54
C THR A 28 20.89 6.62 8.26
N GLU A 29 20.52 7.74 7.62
CA GLU A 29 19.51 8.66 8.18
C GLU A 29 18.12 8.02 8.28
N VAL A 30 17.83 6.98 7.48
CA VAL A 30 16.50 6.35 7.39
C VAL A 30 16.51 4.83 7.52
N GLY A 31 17.67 4.17 7.60
CA GLY A 31 17.82 2.71 7.68
C GLY A 31 18.77 2.27 8.79
N ASP A 32 18.60 1.04 9.26
CA ASP A 32 19.46 0.42 10.28
C ASP A 32 20.61 -0.39 9.66
N LEU A 33 20.43 -0.81 8.40
CA LEU A 33 21.43 -1.49 7.59
C LEU A 33 21.48 -0.88 6.20
N ILE A 34 22.64 -1.03 5.56
CA ILE A 34 22.84 -0.64 4.18
C ILE A 34 23.07 -1.90 3.34
N GLU A 35 22.35 -2.07 2.24
CA GLU A 35 22.72 -3.05 1.21
C GLU A 35 23.48 -2.35 0.09
N LEU A 36 24.80 -2.53 0.03
CA LEU A 36 25.59 -2.00 -1.05
C LEU A 36 25.52 -2.92 -2.28
N ARG A 37 24.86 -2.43 -3.33
CA ARG A 37 24.66 -3.14 -4.60
C ARG A 37 25.85 -2.93 -5.52
N LEU A 38 26.89 -3.74 -5.35
CA LEU A 38 28.11 -3.73 -6.16
C LEU A 38 27.86 -4.03 -7.64
N ASP A 39 26.72 -4.66 -7.96
CA ASP A 39 26.31 -4.91 -9.34
C ASP A 39 25.88 -3.64 -10.10
N TYR A 40 25.63 -2.53 -9.40
CA TYR A 40 25.37 -1.21 -10.01
C TYR A 40 26.65 -0.41 -10.27
N ILE A 41 27.74 -0.76 -9.61
CA ILE A 41 29.04 -0.09 -9.75
C ILE A 41 29.69 -0.51 -11.08
N GLU A 42 30.18 0.49 -11.81
CA GLU A 42 30.90 0.29 -13.07
C GLU A 42 32.12 -0.62 -12.86
N GLN A 43 32.41 -1.48 -13.83
CA GLN A 43 33.39 -2.56 -13.64
C GLN A 43 34.80 -2.04 -13.30
N ASN A 44 35.21 -0.92 -13.88
CA ASN A 44 36.49 -0.25 -13.63
C ASN A 44 36.55 0.45 -12.26
N GLU A 45 35.42 0.64 -11.59
CA GLU A 45 35.32 1.34 -10.30
C GLU A 45 35.26 0.37 -9.11
N ARG A 46 35.13 -0.94 -9.33
CA ARG A 46 34.88 -1.90 -8.24
C ARG A 46 36.04 -2.07 -7.27
N ASP A 47 37.28 -2.12 -7.76
CA ASP A 47 38.44 -2.24 -6.88
C ASP A 47 38.62 -0.96 -6.04
N ALA A 48 38.31 0.21 -6.61
CA ALA A 48 38.26 1.46 -5.88
C ALA A 48 37.13 1.48 -4.85
N ALA A 49 35.95 0.97 -5.20
CA ALA A 49 34.82 0.84 -4.27
C ALA A 49 35.17 -0.08 -3.10
N LEU A 50 35.78 -1.25 -3.37
CA LEU A 50 36.27 -2.14 -2.33
C LEU A 50 37.32 -1.46 -1.46
N SER A 51 38.28 -0.76 -2.05
CA SER A 51 39.31 -0.03 -1.30
C SER A 51 38.71 1.03 -0.39
N LEU A 52 37.73 1.81 -0.88
CA LEU A 52 37.00 2.80 -0.07
C LEU A 52 36.19 2.15 1.06
N LEU A 53 35.60 0.98 0.82
CA LEU A 53 34.90 0.21 1.84
C LEU A 53 35.87 -0.30 2.90
N LEU A 54 37.03 -0.80 2.48
CA LEU A 54 38.12 -1.23 3.37
C LEU A 54 38.63 -0.06 4.24
N GLU A 55 38.73 1.14 3.67
CA GLU A 55 39.05 2.38 4.42
C GLU A 55 37.94 2.77 5.40
N HIS A 56 36.66 2.55 5.04
CA HIS A 56 35.51 2.76 5.94
C HIS A 56 35.43 1.73 7.07
N LEU A 57 36.02 0.52 6.94
CA LEU A 57 36.02 -0.51 8.00
C LEU A 57 36.62 -0.02 9.31
N ASN A 58 37.49 0.99 9.26
CA ASN A 58 38.16 1.52 10.44
C ASN A 58 37.33 2.59 11.19
N ARG A 59 36.11 2.93 10.74
CA ARG A 59 35.38 4.11 11.23
C ARG A 59 33.87 3.96 11.48
N ALA A 60 33.24 2.81 11.21
CA ALA A 60 31.77 2.73 11.18
C ALA A 60 31.18 1.67 12.14
N ASP A 61 30.26 2.09 13.00
CA ASP A 61 29.31 1.22 13.72
C ASP A 61 28.22 0.63 12.77
N ASP A 62 28.22 1.03 11.50
CA ASP A 62 27.21 0.70 10.50
C ASP A 62 27.22 -0.79 10.10
N SER A 63 26.02 -1.38 9.99
CA SER A 63 25.85 -2.76 9.51
C SER A 63 25.61 -2.79 7.99
N ILE A 64 26.50 -3.45 7.26
CA ILE A 64 26.48 -3.47 5.78
C ILE A 64 26.22 -4.88 5.24
N ILE A 65 25.41 -4.96 4.19
CA ILE A 65 25.24 -6.14 3.35
C ILE A 65 25.91 -5.86 2.01
N LEU A 66 26.96 -6.62 1.69
CA LEU A 66 27.57 -6.61 0.37
C LEU A 66 26.78 -7.52 -0.55
N THR A 67 26.32 -6.98 -1.68
CA THR A 67 25.55 -7.72 -2.68
C THR A 67 26.15 -7.49 -4.06
N LEU A 68 26.62 -8.57 -4.71
CA LEU A 68 26.99 -8.59 -6.12
C LEU A 68 26.04 -9.52 -6.86
N ARG A 69 24.85 -9.02 -7.19
CA ARG A 69 23.73 -9.81 -7.74
C ARG A 69 24.00 -10.23 -9.19
N SER A 70 23.66 -11.47 -9.55
CA SER A 70 23.72 -11.94 -10.96
C SER A 70 22.57 -11.39 -11.82
N PRO A 71 22.74 -11.21 -13.14
CA PRO A 71 21.67 -10.77 -14.04
C PRO A 71 20.39 -11.63 -13.98
N ASN A 72 20.55 -12.96 -13.85
CA ASN A 72 19.43 -13.89 -13.77
C ASN A 72 18.61 -13.74 -12.48
N GLN A 73 19.14 -13.04 -11.48
CA GLN A 73 18.44 -12.73 -10.23
C GLN A 73 18.27 -11.21 -10.03
N GLY A 74 18.21 -10.44 -11.13
CA GLY A 74 17.91 -9.00 -11.09
C GLY A 74 19.11 -8.08 -10.85
N GLY A 75 20.32 -8.59 -11.03
CA GLY A 75 21.54 -7.79 -11.01
C GLY A 75 21.73 -6.93 -12.26
N ARG A 76 22.43 -5.80 -12.12
CA ARG A 76 22.71 -4.87 -13.24
C ARG A 76 24.08 -5.04 -13.90
N SER A 77 24.95 -5.85 -13.32
CA SER A 77 26.33 -6.02 -13.77
C SER A 77 26.44 -6.93 -14.99
N SER A 78 27.32 -6.57 -15.93
CA SER A 78 27.77 -7.45 -17.02
C SER A 78 28.93 -8.37 -16.61
N ILE A 79 29.26 -8.46 -15.32
CA ILE A 79 30.34 -9.33 -14.83
C ILE A 79 30.04 -10.79 -15.18
N ASP A 80 31.03 -11.47 -15.74
CA ASP A 80 30.90 -12.90 -16.01
C ASP A 80 30.96 -13.71 -14.70
N ALA A 81 30.45 -14.95 -14.77
CA ALA A 81 30.35 -15.82 -13.60
C ALA A 81 31.72 -16.12 -12.96
N GLN A 82 32.79 -16.20 -13.74
CA GLN A 82 34.13 -16.51 -13.22
C GLN A 82 34.71 -15.33 -12.45
N ALA A 83 34.63 -14.13 -13.02
CA ALA A 83 35.07 -12.90 -12.34
C ALA A 83 34.27 -12.67 -11.04
N ARG A 84 32.96 -12.95 -11.07
CA ARG A 84 32.12 -12.88 -9.88
C ARG A 84 32.50 -13.88 -8.78
N ARG A 85 32.85 -15.12 -9.14
CA ARG A 85 33.38 -16.10 -8.18
C ARG A 85 34.71 -15.65 -7.59
N SER A 86 35.62 -15.14 -8.43
CA SER A 86 36.92 -14.65 -7.99
C SER A 86 36.77 -13.50 -6.98
N PHE A 87 35.85 -12.56 -7.24
CA PHE A 87 35.51 -11.49 -6.30
C PHE A 87 35.12 -12.03 -4.92
N TRP A 88 34.17 -12.98 -4.87
CA TRP A 88 33.74 -13.53 -3.58
C TRP A 88 34.84 -14.35 -2.88
N ARG A 89 35.68 -15.07 -3.63
CA ARG A 89 36.84 -15.79 -3.09
C ARG A 89 37.93 -14.86 -2.56
N SER A 90 38.05 -13.64 -3.10
CA SER A 90 39.04 -12.67 -2.62
C SER A 90 38.63 -11.94 -1.34
N LEU A 91 37.36 -12.01 -0.94
CA LEU A 91 36.90 -11.41 0.31
C LEU A 91 37.19 -12.34 1.50
N ALA A 92 37.88 -11.80 2.50
CA ALA A 92 38.20 -12.43 3.77
C ALA A 92 38.02 -11.41 4.90
N ASP A 93 37.85 -11.87 6.15
CA ASP A 93 37.90 -11.05 7.36
C ASP A 93 36.93 -9.85 7.36
N LEU A 94 35.69 -10.06 6.91
CA LEU A 94 34.65 -9.03 6.99
C LEU A 94 34.39 -8.63 8.45
N PRO A 95 34.11 -7.34 8.76
CA PRO A 95 33.73 -6.92 10.10
C PRO A 95 32.53 -7.71 10.62
N THR A 96 32.50 -7.97 11.92
CA THR A 96 31.51 -8.89 12.53
C THR A 96 30.04 -8.49 12.30
N ASN A 97 29.77 -7.20 12.03
CA ASN A 97 28.44 -6.64 11.73
C ASN A 97 28.13 -6.55 10.23
N TRP A 98 29.02 -7.05 9.36
CA TRP A 98 28.83 -7.09 7.91
C TRP A 98 28.35 -8.46 7.45
N PHE A 99 27.62 -8.47 6.34
CA PHE A 99 27.09 -9.66 5.70
C PHE A 99 27.44 -9.71 4.22
N ALA A 100 27.60 -10.92 3.70
CA ALA A 100 27.76 -11.21 2.29
C ALA A 100 26.49 -11.90 1.76
N ASP A 101 25.80 -11.28 0.80
CA ASP A 101 24.64 -11.86 0.12
C ASP A 101 25.09 -12.63 -1.11
N LEU A 102 25.09 -13.97 -0.98
CA LEU A 102 25.45 -14.92 -2.03
C LEU A 102 24.19 -15.69 -2.45
N GLU A 103 24.03 -15.90 -3.75
CA GLU A 103 22.93 -16.71 -4.24
C GLU A 103 23.15 -18.20 -3.95
N LEU A 104 22.04 -18.95 -3.86
CA LEU A 104 22.03 -20.36 -3.51
C LEU A 104 22.98 -21.23 -4.36
N ASP A 105 23.17 -20.92 -5.63
CA ASP A 105 24.11 -21.63 -6.51
C ASP A 105 25.56 -21.43 -6.07
N LEU A 106 25.97 -20.18 -5.77
CA LEU A 106 27.29 -19.87 -5.23
C LEU A 106 27.50 -20.45 -3.83
N VAL A 107 26.49 -20.39 -2.96
CA VAL A 107 26.57 -21.00 -1.63
C VAL A 107 26.79 -22.51 -1.73
N ASN A 108 26.07 -23.20 -2.62
CA ASN A 108 26.28 -24.63 -2.85
C ASN A 108 27.65 -24.94 -3.44
N GLU A 109 28.15 -24.12 -4.37
CA GLU A 109 29.49 -24.27 -4.95
C GLU A 109 30.55 -24.19 -3.83
N PHE A 110 30.51 -23.14 -3.01
CA PHE A 110 31.48 -22.90 -1.95
C PHE A 110 31.34 -23.86 -0.76
N ALA A 111 30.14 -24.40 -0.51
CA ALA A 111 29.93 -25.38 0.57
C ALA A 111 30.33 -26.81 0.18
N ARG A 112 30.25 -27.18 -1.10
CA ARG A 112 30.60 -28.55 -1.58
C ARG A 112 32.09 -28.77 -1.74
N ALA A 113 32.86 -27.70 -1.82
CA ALA A 113 34.26 -27.78 -2.18
C ALA A 113 35.14 -27.80 -0.92
N ASN A 114 36.16 -28.67 -0.93
CA ASN A 114 37.42 -28.41 -0.22
C ASN A 114 38.15 -27.16 -0.80
N GLU A 115 37.45 -26.25 -1.47
CA GLU A 115 37.91 -24.94 -1.92
C GLU A 115 37.46 -23.94 -0.85
N THR A 116 38.41 -23.46 -0.06
CA THR A 116 38.19 -22.49 1.00
C THR A 116 37.70 -21.16 0.41
N THR A 117 36.42 -20.86 0.55
CA THR A 117 36.04 -19.45 0.73
C THR A 117 36.56 -19.00 2.10
N ALA A 118 37.13 -17.79 2.18
CA ALA A 118 37.58 -17.21 3.44
C ALA A 118 36.42 -16.55 4.22
N LEU A 119 35.20 -16.55 3.67
CA LEU A 119 34.02 -15.98 4.32
C LEU A 119 33.55 -16.86 5.49
N ASP A 120 33.28 -16.25 6.65
CA ASP A 120 32.58 -16.92 7.74
C ASP A 120 31.10 -17.11 7.35
N TRP A 121 30.63 -18.36 7.36
CA TRP A 121 29.23 -18.69 7.12
C TRP A 121 28.25 -17.99 8.07
N ARG A 122 28.72 -17.54 9.24
CA ARG A 122 27.96 -16.68 10.19
C ARG A 122 27.68 -15.27 9.65
N GLN A 123 28.34 -14.86 8.57
CA GLN A 123 28.13 -13.59 7.89
C GLN A 123 27.48 -13.77 6.51
N VAL A 124 27.13 -14.99 6.12
CA VAL A 124 26.55 -15.25 4.80
C VAL A 124 25.02 -15.25 4.84
N ILE A 125 24.43 -14.46 3.94
CA ILE A 125 23.03 -14.52 3.55
C ILE A 125 22.95 -15.37 2.27
N CYS A 126 22.29 -16.51 2.34
CA CYS A 126 21.98 -17.33 1.17
C CYS A 126 20.69 -16.82 0.54
N SER A 127 20.74 -16.27 -0.67
CA SER A 127 19.58 -15.64 -1.31
C SER A 127 19.05 -16.38 -2.55
N HIS A 128 17.77 -16.18 -2.82
CA HIS A 128 17.07 -16.67 -3.99
C HIS A 128 15.98 -15.67 -4.41
N HIS A 129 15.93 -15.34 -5.70
CA HIS A 129 14.98 -14.40 -6.27
C HIS A 129 14.18 -15.06 -7.39
N ASP A 130 12.86 -14.95 -7.35
CA ASP A 130 11.96 -15.34 -8.44
C ASP A 130 11.09 -14.15 -8.86
N PHE A 131 11.28 -13.67 -10.09
CA PHE A 131 10.54 -12.54 -10.65
C PHE A 131 9.27 -12.97 -11.40
N ASN A 132 9.05 -14.28 -11.61
CA ASN A 132 7.90 -14.78 -12.35
C ASN A 132 6.67 -14.97 -11.47
N GLY A 133 6.86 -15.14 -10.16
CA GLY A 133 5.78 -15.35 -9.22
C GLY A 133 6.25 -16.01 -7.93
N VAL A 134 5.30 -16.50 -7.14
CA VAL A 134 5.58 -17.39 -6.02
C VAL A 134 5.69 -18.82 -6.53
N PRO A 135 6.85 -19.50 -6.40
CA PRO A 135 7.03 -20.86 -6.88
C PRO A 135 6.05 -21.84 -6.22
N ALA A 136 5.48 -22.75 -7.01
CA ALA A 136 4.63 -23.82 -6.48
C ALA A 136 5.38 -24.76 -5.52
N ASP A 137 6.71 -24.83 -5.65
CA ASP A 137 7.61 -25.62 -4.81
C ASP A 137 8.42 -24.76 -3.83
N LEU A 138 7.89 -23.61 -3.40
CA LEU A 138 8.54 -22.69 -2.46
C LEU A 138 9.08 -23.39 -1.20
N GLU A 139 8.35 -24.36 -0.65
CA GLU A 139 8.80 -25.18 0.49
C GLU A 139 10.07 -25.99 0.20
N LYS A 140 10.24 -26.46 -1.05
CA LYS A 140 11.47 -27.16 -1.49
C LYS A 140 12.61 -26.19 -1.72
N VAL A 141 12.33 -24.97 -2.21
CA VAL A 141 13.32 -23.88 -2.27
C VAL A 141 13.86 -23.60 -0.87
N TYR A 142 12.96 -23.35 0.09
CA TYR A 142 13.33 -23.14 1.49
C TYR A 142 14.15 -24.30 2.07
N ALA A 143 13.73 -25.55 1.86
CA ALA A 143 14.45 -26.71 2.38
C ALA A 143 15.87 -26.82 1.83
N ARG A 144 16.07 -26.54 0.53
CA ARG A 144 17.41 -26.53 -0.09
C ARG A 144 18.30 -25.44 0.50
N MET A 145 17.75 -24.24 0.72
CA MET A 145 18.50 -23.12 1.29
C MET A 145 18.83 -23.36 2.77
N SER A 146 17.90 -23.94 3.53
CA SER A 146 18.09 -24.26 4.96
C SER A 146 19.14 -25.34 5.21
N ALA A 147 19.39 -26.21 4.23
CA ALA A 147 20.44 -27.22 4.29
C ALA A 147 21.85 -26.65 4.03
N THR A 148 21.96 -25.37 3.64
CA THR A 148 23.27 -24.72 3.42
C THR A 148 23.88 -24.27 4.75
N PRO A 149 25.22 -24.09 4.82
CA PRO A 149 25.87 -23.60 6.03
C PRO A 149 25.60 -22.11 6.32
N ALA A 150 25.01 -21.36 5.38
CA ALA A 150 24.74 -19.94 5.55
C ALA A 150 23.88 -19.66 6.79
N ARG A 151 24.15 -18.55 7.47
CA ARG A 151 23.40 -18.13 8.66
C ARG A 151 21.96 -17.74 8.34
N ILE A 152 21.78 -16.88 7.35
CA ILE A 152 20.50 -16.26 7.04
C ILE A 152 20.02 -16.74 5.67
N ILE A 153 18.72 -17.03 5.55
CA ILE A 153 18.06 -17.37 4.28
C ILE A 153 17.32 -16.13 3.76
N LYS A 154 17.48 -15.76 2.49
CA LYS A 154 16.76 -14.66 1.87
C LYS A 154 15.95 -15.13 0.65
N ILE A 155 14.63 -15.05 0.72
CA ILE A 155 13.74 -15.41 -0.39
C ILE A 155 12.97 -14.17 -0.83
N ALA A 156 13.11 -13.80 -2.10
CA ALA A 156 12.36 -12.72 -2.71
C ALA A 156 11.55 -13.25 -3.90
N VAL A 157 10.23 -13.09 -3.88
CA VAL A 157 9.32 -13.63 -4.91
C VAL A 157 8.40 -12.55 -5.42
N GLN A 158 7.93 -12.63 -6.66
CA GLN A 158 6.97 -11.67 -7.21
C GLN A 158 5.53 -12.00 -6.77
N ALA A 159 4.84 -11.04 -6.16
CA ALA A 159 3.41 -11.12 -5.88
C ALA A 159 2.61 -10.23 -6.84
N ASN A 160 1.51 -10.76 -7.34
CA ASN A 160 0.54 -10.04 -8.19
C ASN A 160 -0.82 -9.88 -7.49
N ASP A 161 -1.03 -10.60 -6.40
CA ASP A 161 -2.20 -10.56 -5.52
C ASP A 161 -1.77 -10.70 -4.05
N ALA A 162 -2.49 -10.07 -3.12
CA ALA A 162 -2.20 -10.17 -1.69
C ALA A 162 -2.17 -11.63 -1.20
N MET A 163 -2.97 -12.51 -1.80
CA MET A 163 -2.99 -13.94 -1.47
C MET A 163 -1.69 -14.67 -1.80
N ASP A 164 -0.87 -14.15 -2.72
CA ASP A 164 0.46 -14.69 -3.03
C ASP A 164 1.39 -14.58 -1.81
N CYS A 165 1.07 -13.74 -0.83
CA CYS A 165 1.86 -13.61 0.39
C CYS A 165 1.62 -14.75 1.39
N ILE A 166 0.53 -15.52 1.28
CA ILE A 166 0.19 -16.60 2.24
C ILE A 166 1.35 -17.59 2.45
N PRO A 167 1.96 -18.17 1.38
CA PRO A 167 3.07 -19.10 1.55
C PRO A 167 4.31 -18.48 2.21
N ILE A 168 4.51 -17.16 2.06
CA ILE A 168 5.65 -16.45 2.68
C ILE A 168 5.45 -16.36 4.20
N PHE A 169 4.23 -16.14 4.66
CA PHE A 169 3.93 -16.17 6.10
C PHE A 169 4.07 -17.58 6.69
N HIS A 170 3.72 -18.63 5.94
CA HIS A 170 4.01 -20.01 6.35
C HIS A 170 5.51 -20.27 6.45
N LEU A 171 6.33 -19.71 5.55
CA LEU A 171 7.79 -19.79 5.67
C LEU A 171 8.31 -19.11 6.93
N PHE A 172 7.78 -17.95 7.32
CA PHE A 172 8.16 -17.31 8.59
C PHE A 172 7.88 -18.21 9.79
N GLU A 173 6.69 -18.80 9.86
CA GLU A 173 6.33 -19.73 10.94
C GLU A 173 7.21 -20.98 10.95
N ARG A 174 7.54 -21.51 9.77
CA ARG A 174 8.47 -22.64 9.63
C ARG A 174 9.88 -22.28 10.09
N ALA A 175 10.43 -21.16 9.63
CA ALA A 175 11.77 -20.69 9.99
C ALA A 175 11.89 -20.46 11.50
N GLN A 176 10.86 -19.90 12.14
CA GLN A 176 10.82 -19.77 13.60
C GLN A 176 10.85 -21.11 14.33
N ARG A 177 10.07 -22.11 13.88
CA ARG A 177 10.08 -23.46 14.49
C ARG A 177 11.40 -24.20 14.29
N GLU A 178 12.09 -23.93 13.19
CA GLU A 178 13.39 -24.53 12.86
C GLU A 178 14.58 -23.69 13.37
N GLU A 179 14.33 -22.61 14.11
CA GLU A 179 15.33 -21.66 14.62
C GLU A 179 16.27 -21.11 13.52
N ARG A 180 15.71 -20.89 12.32
CA ARG A 180 16.42 -20.32 11.17
C ARG A 180 16.14 -18.82 11.04
N GLU A 181 17.21 -18.04 10.92
CA GLU A 181 17.10 -16.63 10.55
C GLU A 181 16.71 -16.51 9.06
N MET A 182 15.65 -15.76 8.79
CA MET A 182 15.09 -15.62 7.45
C MET A 182 14.78 -14.17 7.12
N ILE A 183 14.96 -13.80 5.87
CA ILE A 183 14.43 -12.61 5.22
C ILE A 183 13.51 -13.12 4.12
N ALA A 184 12.23 -12.81 4.16
CA ALA A 184 11.33 -13.16 3.07
C ALA A 184 10.49 -11.96 2.65
N ILE A 185 10.48 -11.67 1.35
CA ILE A 185 9.76 -10.53 0.79
C ILE A 185 8.99 -10.95 -0.45
N ALA A 186 7.75 -10.50 -0.54
CA ALA A 186 7.03 -10.40 -1.80
C ALA A 186 7.33 -9.05 -2.46
N MET A 187 7.78 -9.09 -3.70
CA MET A 187 7.91 -7.94 -4.58
C MET A 187 6.55 -7.59 -5.20
N GLY A 188 6.43 -6.38 -5.71
CA GLY A 188 5.20 -5.83 -6.27
C GLY A 188 4.33 -5.13 -5.22
N PRO A 189 3.40 -4.26 -5.66
CA PRO A 189 2.45 -3.61 -4.76
C PRO A 189 1.63 -4.58 -3.88
N ALA A 190 1.34 -5.78 -4.39
CA ALA A 190 0.67 -6.84 -3.63
C ALA A 190 1.52 -7.40 -2.46
N GLY A 191 2.83 -7.26 -2.53
CA GLY A 191 3.77 -7.77 -1.55
C GLY A 191 4.02 -6.87 -0.34
N ILE A 192 3.46 -5.65 -0.33
CA ILE A 192 3.67 -4.64 0.73
C ILE A 192 3.48 -5.23 2.14
N MET A 193 2.48 -6.08 2.34
CA MET A 193 2.20 -6.69 3.64
C MET A 193 3.37 -7.53 4.19
N THR A 194 4.17 -8.17 3.34
CA THR A 194 5.34 -8.93 3.79
C THR A 194 6.46 -8.01 4.31
N ARG A 195 6.57 -6.80 3.75
CA ARG A 195 7.57 -5.81 4.18
C ARG A 195 7.21 -5.19 5.52
N LEU A 196 5.91 -4.96 5.76
CA LEU A 196 5.40 -4.31 6.97
C LEU A 196 5.18 -5.28 8.12
N LEU A 197 4.58 -6.44 7.86
CA LEU A 197 4.24 -7.42 8.90
C LEU A 197 5.31 -8.51 9.07
N GLY A 198 6.19 -8.72 8.09
CA GLY A 198 7.24 -9.73 8.16
C GLY A 198 8.13 -9.62 9.41
N PRO A 199 8.58 -8.43 9.83
CA PRO A 199 9.37 -8.27 11.06
C PRO A 199 8.67 -8.81 12.32
N SER A 200 7.37 -8.52 12.50
CA SER A 200 6.61 -9.05 13.64
C SER A 200 6.37 -10.57 13.58
N ARG A 201 6.66 -11.19 12.42
CA ARG A 201 6.57 -12.63 12.16
C ARG A 201 7.93 -13.32 12.13
N GLY A 202 9.01 -12.62 12.46
CA GLY A 202 10.34 -13.21 12.59
C GLY A 202 11.26 -12.99 11.39
N SER A 203 10.90 -12.12 10.45
CA SER A 203 11.86 -11.66 9.44
C SER A 203 13.03 -10.95 10.12
N PHE A 204 14.26 -11.35 9.76
CA PHE A 204 15.51 -10.81 10.31
C PHE A 204 15.67 -9.31 10.02
N LEU A 205 15.23 -8.89 8.83
CA LEU A 205 15.11 -7.49 8.42
C LEU A 205 14.00 -7.34 7.38
N THR A 206 13.70 -6.12 7.01
CA THR A 206 12.88 -5.76 5.84
C THR A 206 13.63 -4.74 4.97
N TYR A 207 13.15 -4.50 3.76
CA TYR A 207 13.78 -3.58 2.81
C TYR A 207 12.87 -2.38 2.53
N GLY A 208 13.42 -1.18 2.68
CA GLY A 208 12.82 0.11 2.31
C GLY A 208 13.73 0.90 1.37
N SER A 209 13.19 1.70 0.47
CA SER A 209 13.97 2.56 -0.42
C SER A 209 14.32 3.89 0.29
N LEU A 210 15.29 4.61 -0.25
CA LEU A 210 15.65 5.93 0.27
C LEU A 210 14.62 6.99 -0.15
N ASP A 211 14.12 6.85 -1.37
CA ASP A 211 13.15 7.68 -2.07
C ASP A 211 12.46 6.83 -3.17
N ASP A 212 11.50 7.39 -3.90
CA ASP A 212 10.79 6.67 -4.96
C ASP A 212 11.71 6.26 -6.13
N GLU A 213 12.71 7.10 -6.44
CA GLU A 213 13.64 6.87 -7.55
C GLU A 213 14.67 5.76 -7.27
N SER A 214 14.96 5.52 -6.00
CA SER A 214 15.93 4.52 -5.53
C SER A 214 15.33 3.14 -5.22
N ALA A 215 14.04 2.92 -5.50
CA ALA A 215 13.43 1.60 -5.34
C ALA A 215 14.15 0.55 -6.20
N THR A 216 14.66 -0.50 -5.54
CA THR A 216 15.43 -1.57 -6.20
C THR A 216 14.59 -2.79 -6.59
N ALA A 217 13.36 -2.86 -6.06
CA ALA A 217 12.38 -3.88 -6.37
C ALA A 217 10.97 -3.25 -6.43
N PRO A 218 10.06 -3.77 -7.30
CA PRO A 218 8.68 -3.30 -7.34
C PRO A 218 8.00 -3.38 -5.95
N GLY A 219 7.16 -2.39 -5.61
CA GLY A 219 6.42 -2.34 -4.34
C GLY A 219 7.28 -2.15 -3.09
N GLN A 220 8.51 -1.68 -3.24
CA GLN A 220 9.35 -1.26 -2.12
C GLN A 220 8.85 0.08 -1.59
N LEU A 221 8.47 0.12 -0.31
CA LEU A 221 8.08 1.35 0.38
C LEU A 221 9.31 2.19 0.73
N ILE A 222 9.13 3.50 0.86
CA ILE A 222 10.17 4.39 1.37
C ILE A 222 10.43 4.06 2.84
N ALA A 223 11.69 3.91 3.25
CA ALA A 223 12.06 3.55 4.61
C ALA A 223 11.50 4.52 5.67
N ARG A 224 11.45 5.81 5.34
CA ARG A 224 10.80 6.83 6.16
C ARG A 224 9.30 6.58 6.33
N GLU A 225 8.58 6.31 5.24
CA GLU A 225 7.14 6.01 5.27
C GLU A 225 6.83 4.78 6.15
N MET A 226 7.68 3.74 6.10
CA MET A 226 7.56 2.56 6.95
C MET A 226 7.55 2.91 8.45
N ARG A 227 8.30 3.93 8.87
CA ARG A 227 8.33 4.38 10.27
C ARG A 227 7.30 5.46 10.59
N GLU A 228 7.14 6.45 9.72
CA GLU A 228 6.29 7.60 9.99
C GLU A 228 4.80 7.30 9.78
N VAL A 229 4.46 6.53 8.74
CA VAL A 229 3.07 6.16 8.43
C VAL A 229 2.72 4.85 9.11
N TYR A 230 3.46 3.79 8.82
CA TYR A 230 3.09 2.45 9.29
C TYR A 230 3.58 2.15 10.72
N ARG A 231 4.50 2.95 11.25
CA ARG A 231 5.05 2.80 12.61
C ARG A 231 5.58 1.38 12.82
N ILE A 232 6.30 0.88 11.83
CA ILE A 232 6.74 -0.53 11.76
C ILE A 232 7.48 -1.00 13.01
N ASP A 233 8.23 -0.12 13.66
CA ASP A 233 8.97 -0.41 14.90
C ASP A 233 8.05 -0.78 16.09
N ARG A 234 6.75 -0.47 15.99
CA ARG A 234 5.72 -0.75 17.01
C ARG A 234 4.81 -1.92 16.65
N ILE A 235 4.96 -2.52 15.47
CA ILE A 235 4.12 -3.63 15.03
C ILE A 235 4.62 -4.92 15.68
N ASP A 236 3.74 -5.61 16.39
CA ASP A 236 4.00 -6.93 16.97
C ASP A 236 2.89 -7.94 16.57
N ARG A 237 2.84 -9.09 17.26
CA ARG A 237 1.82 -10.13 17.01
C ARG A 237 0.44 -9.78 17.57
N GLU A 238 0.37 -8.87 18.55
CA GLU A 238 -0.85 -8.41 19.20
C GLU A 238 -1.46 -7.21 18.48
N THR A 239 -0.67 -6.44 17.71
CA THR A 239 -1.15 -5.32 16.88
C THR A 239 -2.32 -5.75 16.01
N GLU A 240 -3.45 -5.03 16.14
CA GLU A 240 -4.62 -5.23 15.30
C GLU A 240 -4.35 -4.75 13.88
N ILE A 241 -4.75 -5.54 12.89
CA ILE A 241 -4.53 -5.25 11.48
C ILE A 241 -5.85 -4.78 10.88
N PHE A 242 -5.76 -3.62 10.23
CA PHE A 242 -6.79 -3.07 9.37
C PHE A 242 -6.19 -2.88 7.98
N GLY A 243 -7.03 -2.66 6.98
CA GLY A 243 -6.51 -2.32 5.67
C GLY A 243 -7.55 -1.97 4.64
N ILE A 244 -7.07 -1.63 3.45
CA ILE A 244 -7.92 -1.34 2.29
C ILE A 244 -7.72 -2.42 1.23
N ILE A 245 -8.81 -2.99 0.74
CA ILE A 245 -8.77 -3.93 -0.40
C ILE A 245 -9.28 -3.24 -1.67
N GLY A 246 -8.58 -3.47 -2.78
CA GLY A 246 -8.88 -2.89 -4.09
C GLY A 246 -7.84 -3.32 -5.12
N LYS A 247 -8.04 -2.90 -6.37
CA LYS A 247 -7.01 -3.05 -7.42
C LYS A 247 -7.21 -2.02 -8.53
N PRO A 248 -6.28 -1.05 -8.73
CA PRO A 248 -5.13 -0.75 -7.87
C PRO A 248 -5.55 -0.14 -6.52
N VAL A 249 -4.70 -0.24 -5.49
CA VAL A 249 -4.98 0.33 -4.15
C VAL A 249 -3.74 0.86 -3.41
N SER A 250 -2.54 0.51 -3.86
CA SER A 250 -1.27 0.90 -3.23
C SER A 250 -1.10 2.41 -3.00
N HIS A 251 -1.66 3.26 -3.86
CA HIS A 251 -1.60 4.74 -3.74
C HIS A 251 -2.74 5.34 -2.91
N SER A 252 -3.47 4.55 -2.12
CA SER A 252 -4.55 5.06 -1.29
C SER A 252 -4.00 5.97 -0.18
N LEU A 253 -4.72 7.05 0.14
CA LEU A 253 -4.45 7.87 1.33
C LEU A 253 -4.97 7.24 2.63
N SER A 254 -5.76 6.16 2.56
CA SER A 254 -6.35 5.53 3.75
C SER A 254 -5.31 5.05 4.78
N PRO A 255 -4.14 4.49 4.41
CA PRO A 255 -3.07 4.21 5.35
C PRO A 255 -2.58 5.44 6.11
N HIS A 256 -2.37 6.58 5.43
CA HIS A 256 -1.97 7.84 6.07
C HIS A 256 -3.00 8.30 7.09
N ILE A 257 -4.28 8.27 6.69
CA ILE A 257 -5.41 8.72 7.51
C ILE A 257 -5.58 7.85 8.76
N HIS A 258 -5.69 6.53 8.58
CA HIS A 258 -6.04 5.63 9.67
C HIS A 258 -4.87 5.37 10.61
N ASN A 259 -3.63 5.27 10.13
CA ASN A 259 -2.49 5.10 11.01
C ASN A 259 -2.25 6.34 11.90
N ALA A 260 -2.44 7.54 11.37
CA ALA A 260 -2.36 8.77 12.16
C ALA A 260 -3.48 8.81 13.23
N ALA A 261 -4.69 8.36 12.89
CA ALA A 261 -5.79 8.25 13.85
C ALA A 261 -5.50 7.21 14.95
N PHE A 262 -4.97 6.04 14.59
CA PHE A 262 -4.59 5.00 15.56
C PHE A 262 -3.49 5.50 16.50
N GLU A 263 -2.50 6.25 15.99
CA GLU A 263 -1.46 6.84 16.83
C GLU A 263 -2.03 7.86 17.81
N ALA A 264 -2.83 8.82 17.33
CA ALA A 264 -3.44 9.83 18.18
C ALA A 264 -4.34 9.21 19.27
N ALA A 265 -5.06 8.15 18.93
CA ALA A 265 -5.91 7.41 19.86
C ALA A 265 -5.16 6.40 20.74
N LYS A 266 -3.84 6.27 20.59
CA LYS A 266 -2.99 5.25 21.25
C LYS A 266 -3.58 3.84 21.12
N PHE A 267 -4.08 3.52 19.93
CA PHE A 267 -4.66 2.24 19.60
C PHE A 267 -3.59 1.36 18.94
N ASN A 268 -3.34 0.16 19.50
CA ASN A 268 -2.33 -0.77 18.99
C ASN A 268 -2.82 -1.43 17.68
N ALA A 269 -2.77 -0.67 16.59
CA ALA A 269 -3.21 -1.11 15.30
C ALA A 269 -2.39 -0.50 14.16
N VAL A 270 -2.36 -1.22 13.03
CA VAL A 270 -1.78 -0.78 11.76
C VAL A 270 -2.80 -0.91 10.64
N TYR A 271 -2.82 0.07 9.74
CA TYR A 271 -3.62 0.05 8.52
C TYR A 271 -2.73 -0.13 7.29
N ILE A 272 -2.99 -1.16 6.46
CA ILE A 272 -2.14 -1.48 5.29
C ILE A 272 -2.95 -1.67 3.98
N PRO A 273 -2.37 -1.40 2.81
CA PRO A 273 -3.02 -1.69 1.53
C PRO A 273 -2.91 -3.18 1.15
N PHE A 274 -3.97 -3.71 0.53
CA PHE A 274 -4.04 -5.07 0.00
C PHE A 274 -4.51 -5.05 -1.47
N GLU A 275 -3.59 -5.29 -2.39
CA GLU A 275 -3.92 -5.45 -3.81
C GLU A 275 -4.63 -6.78 -4.04
N VAL A 276 -5.93 -6.73 -4.32
CA VAL A 276 -6.78 -7.92 -4.42
C VAL A 276 -7.39 -8.00 -5.81
N GLY A 277 -7.15 -9.07 -6.53
CA GLY A 277 -7.80 -9.38 -7.82
C GLY A 277 -9.14 -10.09 -7.63
N ASP A 278 -9.16 -11.15 -6.81
CA ASP A 278 -10.37 -11.91 -6.48
C ASP A 278 -10.78 -11.66 -5.03
N ALA A 279 -11.78 -10.80 -4.83
CA ALA A 279 -12.29 -10.49 -3.50
C ALA A 279 -12.95 -11.70 -2.83
N ASN A 280 -13.58 -12.60 -3.58
CA ASN A 280 -14.25 -13.75 -3.01
C ASN A 280 -13.24 -14.73 -2.40
N ASP A 281 -12.15 -14.99 -3.12
CA ASP A 281 -11.08 -15.87 -2.64
C ASP A 281 -10.27 -15.19 -1.52
N PHE A 282 -9.99 -13.90 -1.63
CA PHE A 282 -9.34 -13.13 -0.55
C PHE A 282 -10.14 -13.19 0.74
N MET A 283 -11.46 -12.94 0.68
CA MET A 283 -12.33 -13.01 1.85
C MET A 283 -12.31 -14.41 2.48
N ARG A 284 -12.34 -15.47 1.67
CA ARG A 284 -12.26 -16.86 2.15
C ARG A 284 -10.91 -17.20 2.78
N ARG A 285 -9.81 -16.86 2.11
CA ARG A 285 -8.45 -17.34 2.44
C ARG A 285 -7.69 -16.45 3.41
N MET A 286 -8.07 -15.19 3.55
CA MET A 286 -7.32 -14.24 4.39
C MET A 286 -8.16 -13.60 5.49
N VAL A 287 -9.48 -13.50 5.30
CA VAL A 287 -10.35 -12.71 6.18
C VAL A 287 -11.22 -13.58 7.08
N GLN A 288 -11.94 -14.54 6.49
CA GLN A 288 -12.96 -15.32 7.19
C GLN A 288 -12.33 -16.16 8.32
N PRO A 289 -12.69 -15.94 9.59
CA PRO A 289 -12.01 -16.56 10.74
C PRO A 289 -11.93 -18.10 10.66
N ARG A 290 -12.97 -18.74 10.10
CA ARG A 290 -13.09 -20.20 9.99
C ARG A 290 -12.25 -20.84 8.86
N SER A 291 -11.81 -20.07 7.88
CA SER A 291 -11.14 -20.60 6.68
C SER A 291 -9.86 -19.89 6.29
N ARG A 292 -9.52 -18.78 6.98
CA ARG A 292 -8.29 -18.03 6.70
C ARG A 292 -7.07 -18.93 6.89
N GLU A 293 -6.13 -18.79 5.97
CA GLU A 293 -4.89 -19.56 5.88
C GLU A 293 -3.74 -18.89 6.65
N MET A 294 -3.97 -17.70 7.19
CA MET A 294 -3.01 -16.94 7.98
C MET A 294 -3.50 -16.68 9.40
N ASP A 295 -2.61 -16.91 10.37
CA ASP A 295 -2.85 -16.55 11.77
C ASP A 295 -2.39 -15.11 12.06
N TRP A 296 -3.34 -14.19 11.94
CA TRP A 296 -3.09 -12.76 12.12
C TRP A 296 -4.29 -12.04 12.75
N ASN A 297 -4.02 -10.91 13.40
CA ASN A 297 -5.01 -10.17 14.18
C ASN A 297 -5.81 -9.18 13.30
N LEU A 298 -6.34 -9.64 12.16
CA LEU A 298 -7.19 -8.83 11.29
C LEU A 298 -8.51 -8.50 11.99
N ARG A 299 -8.91 -7.22 11.96
CA ARG A 299 -10.11 -6.71 12.64
C ARG A 299 -11.08 -5.93 11.77
N GLY A 300 -10.63 -5.41 10.63
CA GLY A 300 -11.52 -4.70 9.73
C GLY A 300 -10.87 -4.33 8.42
N LEU A 301 -11.70 -4.06 7.42
CA LEU A 301 -11.25 -3.67 6.08
C LEU A 301 -12.10 -2.53 5.55
N SER A 302 -11.47 -1.57 4.90
CA SER A 302 -12.14 -0.75 3.89
C SER A 302 -12.13 -1.50 2.56
N VAL A 303 -13.17 -1.29 1.76
CA VAL A 303 -13.34 -1.92 0.45
C VAL A 303 -13.50 -0.80 -0.58
N THR A 304 -12.58 -0.75 -1.55
CA THR A 304 -12.68 0.17 -2.68
C THR A 304 -13.02 -0.55 -3.98
N ALA A 305 -13.06 0.18 -5.09
CA ALA A 305 -13.30 -0.42 -6.40
C ALA A 305 -12.24 -1.50 -6.72
N PRO A 306 -12.64 -2.59 -7.41
CA PRO A 306 -13.98 -2.91 -7.91
C PRO A 306 -14.84 -3.75 -6.93
N HIS A 307 -14.42 -3.94 -5.68
CA HIS A 307 -14.87 -5.05 -4.84
C HIS A 307 -16.12 -4.81 -4.00
N LYS A 308 -16.62 -3.58 -3.94
CA LYS A 308 -17.73 -3.16 -3.05
C LYS A 308 -19.00 -4.01 -3.15
N LEU A 309 -19.29 -4.53 -4.35
CA LEU A 309 -20.43 -5.43 -4.57
C LEU A 309 -20.05 -6.89 -4.25
N THR A 310 -18.90 -7.35 -4.74
CA THR A 310 -18.46 -8.76 -4.65
C THR A 310 -18.30 -9.22 -3.20
N VAL A 311 -17.75 -8.38 -2.32
CA VAL A 311 -17.53 -8.77 -0.92
C VAL A 311 -18.82 -9.14 -0.19
N MET A 312 -19.98 -8.63 -0.63
CA MET A 312 -21.27 -8.86 0.01
C MET A 312 -21.66 -10.35 0.04
N GLU A 313 -21.15 -11.16 -0.89
CA GLU A 313 -21.41 -12.60 -0.97
C GLU A 313 -20.78 -13.40 0.18
N ARG A 314 -19.85 -12.79 0.92
CA ARG A 314 -19.06 -13.43 1.99
C ARG A 314 -19.32 -12.86 3.38
N LEU A 315 -20.30 -11.97 3.52
CA LEU A 315 -20.62 -11.31 4.79
C LEU A 315 -21.77 -12.04 5.49
N ASP A 316 -21.64 -12.23 6.80
CA ASP A 316 -22.66 -12.86 7.65
C ASP A 316 -23.82 -11.90 7.90
N TRP A 317 -23.52 -10.60 8.02
CA TRP A 317 -24.51 -9.55 8.16
C TRP A 317 -24.14 -8.33 7.32
N ILE A 318 -25.14 -7.65 6.77
CA ILE A 318 -24.96 -6.42 6.01
C ILE A 318 -26.02 -5.42 6.47
N GLU A 319 -25.60 -4.19 6.74
CA GLU A 319 -26.46 -3.08 7.11
C GLU A 319 -27.56 -2.86 6.07
N PRO A 320 -28.82 -2.61 6.47
CA PRO A 320 -29.93 -2.43 5.54
C PRO A 320 -29.67 -1.39 4.43
N SER A 321 -29.07 -0.24 4.79
CA SER A 321 -28.68 0.80 3.82
C SER A 321 -27.64 0.29 2.81
N ALA A 322 -26.63 -0.43 3.27
CA ALA A 322 -25.61 -1.04 2.41
C ALA A 322 -26.18 -2.12 1.48
N LYS A 323 -27.17 -2.91 1.96
CA LYS A 323 -27.92 -3.86 1.12
C LYS A 323 -28.69 -3.16 0.00
N GLU A 324 -29.41 -2.09 0.34
CA GLU A 324 -30.19 -1.30 -0.62
C GLU A 324 -29.29 -0.65 -1.69
N MET A 325 -28.16 -0.10 -1.28
CA MET A 325 -27.16 0.49 -2.18
C MET A 325 -26.40 -0.56 -3.02
N ARG A 326 -26.46 -1.84 -2.64
CA ARG A 326 -25.66 -2.94 -3.22
C ARG A 326 -24.16 -2.63 -3.22
N ALA A 327 -23.68 -2.08 -2.11
CA ALA A 327 -22.28 -1.72 -1.95
C ALA A 327 -21.90 -1.71 -0.47
N VAL A 328 -20.85 -2.45 -0.12
CA VAL A 328 -20.17 -2.41 1.18
C VAL A 328 -18.78 -1.82 0.97
N ASN A 329 -18.45 -0.74 1.68
CA ASN A 329 -17.12 -0.14 1.68
C ASN A 329 -16.36 -0.38 3.00
N THR A 330 -17.00 -1.02 3.98
CA THR A 330 -16.46 -1.20 5.33
C THR A 330 -16.87 -2.56 5.87
N ILE A 331 -15.89 -3.37 6.24
CA ILE A 331 -16.07 -4.68 6.87
C ILE A 331 -15.54 -4.58 8.30
N VAL A 332 -16.31 -5.09 9.25
CA VAL A 332 -15.93 -5.21 10.66
C VAL A 332 -15.94 -6.69 11.02
N LEU A 333 -14.83 -7.21 11.56
CA LEU A 333 -14.81 -8.53 12.18
C LEU A 333 -15.27 -8.36 13.63
N ARG A 334 -16.40 -8.97 13.97
CA ARG A 334 -16.91 -9.05 15.34
C ARG A 334 -16.96 -10.52 15.72
N ASP A 335 -16.11 -10.92 16.66
CA ASP A 335 -15.90 -12.31 17.02
C ASP A 335 -15.58 -13.16 15.76
N ASP A 336 -16.46 -14.09 15.40
CA ASP A 336 -16.32 -14.96 14.22
C ASP A 336 -17.17 -14.53 13.01
N GLU A 337 -17.80 -13.34 13.07
CA GLU A 337 -18.72 -12.85 12.04
C GLU A 337 -18.18 -11.63 11.29
N LEU A 338 -18.52 -11.58 9.99
CA LEU A 338 -18.19 -10.51 9.07
C LEU A 338 -19.40 -9.60 8.86
N HIS A 339 -19.29 -8.36 9.34
CA HIS A 339 -20.36 -7.37 9.26
C HIS A 339 -20.02 -6.28 8.23
N GLY A 340 -20.90 -6.06 7.27
CA GLY A 340 -20.75 -5.08 6.19
C GLY A 340 -21.53 -3.79 6.40
N TYR A 341 -20.86 -2.65 6.17
CA TYR A 341 -21.41 -1.31 6.27
C TYR A 341 -21.06 -0.47 5.04
N ASN A 342 -21.77 0.65 4.86
CA ASN A 342 -21.45 1.65 3.85
C ASN A 342 -21.31 3.04 4.48
N THR A 343 -20.06 3.47 4.66
CA THR A 343 -19.72 4.80 5.18
C THR A 343 -19.56 5.85 4.08
N ASP A 344 -19.55 5.46 2.79
CA ASP A 344 -19.47 6.41 1.67
C ASP A 344 -20.71 7.32 1.65
N ALA A 345 -21.91 6.78 1.87
CA ALA A 345 -23.14 7.56 1.92
C ALA A 345 -23.11 8.62 3.03
N PHE A 346 -22.62 8.26 4.21
CA PHE A 346 -22.42 9.21 5.31
C PHE A 346 -21.35 10.24 4.97
N GLY A 347 -20.20 9.79 4.46
CA GLY A 347 -19.09 10.67 4.10
C GLY A 347 -19.49 11.71 3.06
N PHE A 348 -20.31 11.33 2.10
CA PHE A 348 -20.87 12.23 1.10
C PHE A 348 -21.85 13.25 1.71
N ILE A 349 -22.78 12.81 2.57
CA ILE A 349 -23.88 13.68 3.02
C ILE A 349 -23.46 14.64 4.14
N SER A 350 -22.48 14.24 4.97
CA SER A 350 -22.05 14.99 6.14
C SER A 350 -21.58 16.42 5.80
N PRO A 351 -20.71 16.65 4.78
CA PRO A 351 -20.29 17.99 4.37
C PRO A 351 -21.43 18.88 3.85
N LEU A 352 -22.48 18.29 3.28
CA LEU A 352 -23.65 19.01 2.80
C LEU A 352 -24.58 19.41 3.95
N ARG A 353 -24.85 18.50 4.90
CA ARG A 353 -25.66 18.81 6.10
C ARG A 353 -25.06 19.96 6.89
N GLY A 354 -23.74 20.01 7.05
CA GLY A 354 -23.07 21.11 7.75
C GLY A 354 -23.27 22.49 7.11
N ARG A 355 -23.58 22.56 5.81
CA ARG A 355 -23.74 23.81 5.04
C ARG A 355 -25.19 24.20 4.77
N PHE A 356 -26.05 23.22 4.56
CA PHE A 356 -27.46 23.43 4.24
C PHE A 356 -28.39 23.26 5.45
N GLY A 357 -27.95 22.57 6.51
CA GLY A 357 -28.79 22.16 7.64
C GLY A 357 -29.75 21.03 7.24
N SER A 358 -30.67 21.33 6.33
CA SER A 358 -31.63 20.38 5.74
C SER A 358 -31.53 20.39 4.22
N LEU A 359 -31.51 19.20 3.61
CA LEU A 359 -31.53 19.01 2.16
C LEU A 359 -32.94 18.69 1.63
N LYS A 360 -33.96 18.75 2.49
CA LYS A 360 -35.34 18.48 2.10
C LYS A 360 -35.77 19.45 1.00
N HIS A 361 -36.19 18.91 -0.14
CA HIS A 361 -36.56 19.64 -1.37
C HIS A 361 -35.42 20.40 -2.05
N ALA A 362 -34.16 20.25 -1.61
CA ALA A 362 -33.02 20.83 -2.32
C ALA A 362 -32.88 20.18 -3.71
N ARG A 363 -32.60 20.98 -4.73
CA ARG A 363 -32.40 20.51 -6.09
C ARG A 363 -30.94 20.14 -6.28
N CYS A 364 -30.66 18.86 -6.47
CA CYS A 364 -29.31 18.34 -6.61
C CYS A 364 -29.08 17.70 -7.99
N ALA A 365 -27.99 18.05 -8.64
CA ALA A 365 -27.55 17.44 -9.90
C ALA A 365 -26.34 16.55 -9.63
N ILE A 366 -26.40 15.27 -10.00
CA ILE A 366 -25.23 14.37 -9.96
C ILE A 366 -24.75 14.13 -11.38
N ILE A 367 -23.46 14.33 -11.63
CA ILE A 367 -22.82 14.05 -12.93
C ILE A 367 -22.04 12.75 -12.82
N GLY A 368 -22.43 11.75 -13.62
CA GLY A 368 -21.87 10.40 -13.61
C GLY A 368 -22.85 9.35 -13.12
N ALA A 369 -22.57 8.07 -13.43
CA ALA A 369 -23.42 6.93 -13.06
C ALA A 369 -22.62 5.77 -12.43
N GLY A 370 -21.42 6.08 -11.90
CA GLY A 370 -20.53 5.11 -11.25
C GLY A 370 -20.94 4.76 -9.81
N GLY A 371 -20.10 4.01 -9.11
CA GLY A 371 -20.36 3.62 -7.71
C GLY A 371 -20.53 4.80 -6.74
N ALA A 372 -19.71 5.84 -6.88
CA ALA A 372 -19.83 7.06 -6.07
C ALA A 372 -21.15 7.80 -6.34
N ALA A 373 -21.58 7.86 -7.62
CA ALA A 373 -22.85 8.46 -7.99
C ALA A 373 -24.04 7.72 -7.36
N ARG A 374 -23.98 6.37 -7.26
CA ARG A 374 -25.02 5.56 -6.60
C ARG A 374 -25.12 5.86 -5.09
N ALA A 375 -23.98 5.96 -4.41
CA ALA A 375 -23.96 6.32 -2.98
C ALA A 375 -24.51 7.74 -2.74
N ALA A 376 -24.08 8.70 -3.57
CA ALA A 376 -24.59 10.08 -3.51
C ALA A 376 -26.10 10.16 -3.81
N LEU A 377 -26.57 9.42 -4.81
CA LEU A 377 -28.00 9.36 -5.18
C LEU A 377 -28.85 8.79 -4.04
N TRP A 378 -28.44 7.66 -3.46
CA TRP A 378 -29.12 7.09 -2.29
C TRP A 378 -29.15 8.09 -1.14
N ALA A 379 -28.00 8.66 -0.77
CA ALA A 379 -27.89 9.57 0.37
C ALA A 379 -28.74 10.84 0.21
N LEU A 380 -28.74 11.47 -0.97
CA LEU A 380 -29.59 12.65 -1.24
C LEU A 380 -31.07 12.31 -1.18
N ASN A 381 -31.47 11.18 -1.75
CA ASN A 381 -32.87 10.74 -1.73
C ASN A 381 -33.35 10.45 -0.30
N SER A 382 -32.50 9.83 0.54
CA SER A 382 -32.78 9.60 1.96
C SER A 382 -32.95 10.89 2.75
N GLU A 383 -32.30 11.99 2.35
CA GLU A 383 -32.50 13.32 2.94
C GLU A 383 -33.72 14.08 2.38
N GLY A 384 -34.44 13.51 1.40
CA GLY A 384 -35.58 14.14 0.75
C GLY A 384 -35.23 15.22 -0.27
N ALA A 385 -34.01 15.20 -0.82
CA ALA A 385 -33.61 16.08 -1.92
C ALA A 385 -34.24 15.64 -3.25
N GLN A 386 -34.42 16.59 -4.16
CA GLN A 386 -34.85 16.33 -5.53
C GLN A 386 -33.61 16.14 -6.41
N VAL A 387 -33.37 14.89 -6.83
CA VAL A 387 -32.13 14.53 -7.55
C VAL A 387 -32.38 14.38 -9.05
N THR A 388 -31.52 15.02 -9.84
CA THR A 388 -31.39 14.78 -11.28
C THR A 388 -30.02 14.17 -11.57
N LEU A 389 -30.01 12.99 -12.19
CA LEU A 389 -28.81 12.30 -12.64
C LEU A 389 -28.48 12.73 -14.07
N PHE A 390 -27.23 13.11 -14.30
CA PHE A 390 -26.69 13.49 -15.59
C PHE A 390 -25.63 12.45 -16.00
N ALA A 391 -25.86 11.76 -17.11
CA ALA A 391 -24.95 10.75 -17.63
C ALA A 391 -24.58 11.02 -19.09
N ARG A 392 -23.41 10.51 -19.52
CA ARG A 392 -23.02 10.50 -20.94
C ARG A 392 -23.97 9.63 -21.78
N ASP A 393 -24.37 8.50 -21.22
CA ASP A 393 -25.37 7.60 -21.78
C ASP A 393 -26.51 7.44 -20.76
N PRO A 394 -27.61 8.21 -20.91
CA PRO A 394 -28.75 8.13 -20.01
C PRO A 394 -29.39 6.74 -19.96
N ALA A 395 -29.38 5.97 -21.06
CA ALA A 395 -30.03 4.67 -21.10
C ALA A 395 -29.37 3.66 -20.14
N LEU A 396 -28.04 3.75 -19.99
CA LEU A 396 -27.28 2.94 -19.03
C LEU A 396 -27.49 3.40 -17.57
N ALA A 397 -27.83 4.66 -17.37
CA ALA A 397 -28.00 5.26 -16.04
C ALA A 397 -29.47 5.21 -15.55
N GLU A 398 -30.43 5.03 -16.45
CA GLU A 398 -31.87 5.10 -16.17
C GLU A 398 -32.32 4.03 -15.18
N PHE A 399 -31.73 2.84 -15.23
CA PHE A 399 -32.02 1.77 -14.27
C PHE A 399 -31.79 2.23 -12.82
N PHE A 400 -30.64 2.88 -12.56
CA PHE A 400 -30.31 3.37 -11.22
C PHE A 400 -31.13 4.60 -10.84
N ALA A 401 -31.39 5.51 -11.78
CA ALA A 401 -32.22 6.68 -11.53
C ALA A 401 -33.64 6.27 -11.11
N ARG A 402 -34.24 5.29 -11.81
CA ARG A 402 -35.57 4.75 -11.50
C ARG A 402 -35.63 4.08 -10.12
N GLN A 403 -34.58 3.37 -9.71
CA GLN A 403 -34.51 2.76 -8.37
C GLN A 403 -34.72 3.78 -7.25
N PHE A 404 -34.29 5.04 -7.47
CA PHE A 404 -34.40 6.12 -6.49
C PHE A 404 -35.34 7.25 -6.92
N SER A 405 -36.23 6.98 -7.88
CA SER A 405 -37.20 7.98 -8.38
C SER A 405 -36.57 9.31 -8.82
N ALA A 406 -35.32 9.26 -9.31
CA ALA A 406 -34.60 10.40 -9.85
C ALA A 406 -34.81 10.53 -11.35
N GLU A 407 -34.82 11.78 -11.83
CA GLU A 407 -34.84 12.08 -13.26
C GLU A 407 -33.44 11.82 -13.85
N CYS A 408 -33.36 11.25 -15.07
CA CYS A 408 -32.09 11.02 -15.75
C CYS A 408 -32.01 11.82 -17.06
N LYS A 409 -30.92 12.56 -17.25
CA LYS A 409 -30.69 13.44 -18.42
C LYS A 409 -29.31 13.21 -19.04
N SER A 410 -29.16 13.65 -20.29
CA SER A 410 -27.86 13.71 -20.98
C SER A 410 -27.01 14.86 -20.47
N ASN A 411 -25.69 14.65 -20.37
CA ASN A 411 -24.72 15.70 -20.04
C ASN A 411 -24.62 16.80 -21.11
N ALA A 412 -24.86 16.48 -22.38
CA ALA A 412 -24.56 17.37 -23.50
C ALA A 412 -25.33 18.70 -23.42
N ASP A 413 -26.63 18.61 -23.11
CA ASP A 413 -27.55 19.74 -23.11
C ASP A 413 -27.84 20.29 -21.70
N ALA A 414 -27.10 19.81 -20.69
CA ALA A 414 -27.34 20.19 -19.29
C ALA A 414 -26.99 21.66 -19.04
N SER A 415 -27.96 22.42 -18.52
CA SER A 415 -27.76 23.67 -17.78
C SER A 415 -28.05 23.39 -16.30
N PHE A 416 -27.17 23.84 -15.43
CA PHE A 416 -27.30 23.62 -13.99
C PHE A 416 -27.88 24.83 -13.25
N ASN A 417 -28.39 25.82 -13.98
CA ASN A 417 -29.02 26.99 -13.37
C ASN A 417 -30.21 26.57 -12.48
N GLY A 418 -30.25 27.09 -11.25
CA GLY A 418 -31.30 26.83 -10.27
C GLY A 418 -31.18 25.49 -9.53
N PHE A 419 -30.06 24.77 -9.67
CA PHE A 419 -29.71 23.70 -8.75
C PHE A 419 -29.03 24.27 -7.50
N ASP A 420 -29.38 23.74 -6.34
CA ASP A 420 -28.73 24.09 -5.07
C ASP A 420 -27.33 23.46 -4.98
N VAL A 421 -27.19 22.23 -5.49
CA VAL A 421 -25.94 21.47 -5.47
C VAL A 421 -25.68 20.80 -6.80
N VAL A 422 -24.47 20.94 -7.33
CA VAL A 422 -23.96 20.15 -8.47
C VAL A 422 -22.79 19.29 -8.01
N ILE A 423 -22.89 17.98 -8.23
CA ILE A 423 -21.93 16.98 -7.77
C ILE A 423 -21.20 16.37 -8.98
N ASN A 424 -19.87 16.45 -9.01
CA ASN A 424 -19.06 15.63 -9.92
C ASN A 424 -18.78 14.27 -9.27
N ALA A 425 -19.41 13.22 -9.80
CA ALA A 425 -19.16 11.83 -9.42
C ALA A 425 -18.47 11.03 -10.53
N THR A 426 -17.75 11.72 -11.43
CA THR A 426 -16.94 11.13 -12.49
C THR A 426 -15.44 11.21 -12.15
N PRO A 427 -14.55 10.48 -12.86
CA PRO A 427 -13.10 10.62 -12.69
C PRO A 427 -12.51 11.87 -13.39
N LEU A 428 -13.34 12.74 -13.97
CA LEU A 428 -12.88 13.96 -14.64
C LEU A 428 -12.22 14.89 -13.61
N GLY A 429 -11.01 15.36 -13.90
CA GLY A 429 -10.25 16.22 -13.01
C GLY A 429 -9.37 15.48 -12.01
N ALA A 430 -9.37 14.14 -12.00
CA ALA A 430 -8.45 13.35 -11.17
C ALA A 430 -7.02 13.44 -11.69
N CYS A 431 -6.04 13.47 -10.77
CA CYS A 431 -4.60 13.50 -11.05
C CYS A 431 -4.20 12.45 -12.09
N GLY A 432 -3.34 12.84 -13.03
CA GLY A 432 -2.91 12.00 -14.16
C GLY A 432 -3.54 12.44 -15.48
N GLU A 433 -3.92 11.48 -16.34
CA GLU A 433 -4.33 11.77 -17.73
C GLU A 433 -5.53 12.72 -17.86
N ARG A 434 -6.40 12.75 -16.84
CA ARG A 434 -7.69 13.46 -16.88
C ARG A 434 -7.72 14.73 -16.01
N GLU A 435 -6.58 15.13 -15.48
CA GLU A 435 -6.48 16.19 -14.46
C GLU A 435 -6.97 17.55 -14.97
N ASN A 436 -6.77 17.82 -16.26
CA ASN A 436 -7.18 19.05 -16.93
C ASN A 436 -8.58 18.98 -17.56
N GLU A 437 -9.28 17.84 -17.43
CA GLU A 437 -10.66 17.72 -17.88
C GLU A 437 -11.65 18.25 -16.82
N THR A 438 -12.83 18.66 -17.25
CA THR A 438 -13.94 19.06 -16.36
C THR A 438 -15.26 18.53 -16.90
N PRO A 439 -16.22 18.10 -16.04
CA PRO A 439 -17.56 17.74 -16.49
C PRO A 439 -18.37 18.94 -16.98
N VAL A 440 -18.08 20.16 -16.47
CA VAL A 440 -18.89 21.36 -16.70
C VAL A 440 -18.01 22.61 -16.70
N THR A 441 -18.35 23.59 -17.54
CA THR A 441 -17.68 24.90 -17.57
C THR A 441 -18.37 25.94 -16.69
N THR A 442 -17.65 27.02 -16.40
CA THR A 442 -18.12 28.17 -15.62
C THR A 442 -19.51 28.67 -16.06
N GLU A 443 -19.79 28.78 -17.36
CA GLU A 443 -21.05 29.32 -17.88
C GLU A 443 -22.26 28.49 -17.47
N LYS A 444 -22.12 27.16 -17.47
CA LYS A 444 -23.19 26.21 -17.16
C LYS A 444 -23.46 26.10 -15.65
N LEU A 445 -22.53 26.58 -14.80
CA LEU A 445 -22.65 26.58 -13.34
C LEU A 445 -23.20 27.90 -12.78
N ARG A 446 -23.43 28.92 -13.60
CA ARG A 446 -24.01 30.18 -13.12
C ARG A 446 -25.40 29.95 -12.52
N GLY A 447 -25.62 30.47 -11.32
CA GLY A 447 -26.86 30.29 -10.56
C GLY A 447 -26.90 29.00 -9.73
N VAL A 448 -25.81 28.23 -9.69
CA VAL A 448 -25.62 27.13 -8.73
C VAL A 448 -25.10 27.69 -7.41
N ARG A 449 -25.62 27.20 -6.28
CA ARG A 449 -25.15 27.61 -4.96
C ARG A 449 -23.86 26.90 -4.55
N LEU A 450 -23.79 25.58 -4.69
CA LEU A 450 -22.65 24.77 -4.27
C LEU A 450 -22.23 23.74 -5.33
N ALA A 451 -20.93 23.62 -5.56
CA ALA A 451 -20.33 22.56 -6.35
C ALA A 451 -19.52 21.61 -5.46
N TYR A 452 -19.76 20.31 -5.58
CA TYR A 452 -19.08 19.27 -4.82
C TYR A 452 -18.36 18.31 -5.76
N ASP A 453 -17.04 18.28 -5.71
CA ASP A 453 -16.26 17.26 -6.42
C ASP A 453 -16.01 16.05 -5.53
N LEU A 454 -16.27 14.83 -6.01
CA LEU A 454 -15.90 13.61 -5.30
C LEU A 454 -14.46 13.17 -5.60
N VAL A 455 -13.82 13.80 -6.59
CA VAL A 455 -12.36 13.72 -6.78
C VAL A 455 -11.67 14.47 -5.63
N TYR A 456 -10.67 13.83 -5.02
CA TYR A 456 -9.89 14.40 -3.91
C TYR A 456 -8.43 14.69 -4.27
N ASN A 457 -7.93 14.15 -5.38
CA ASN A 457 -6.57 14.35 -5.86
C ASN A 457 -6.60 14.78 -7.34
N PRO A 458 -6.18 16.01 -7.69
CA PRO A 458 -5.68 17.08 -6.80
C PRO A 458 -6.79 17.69 -5.93
N LEU A 459 -6.41 18.43 -4.89
CA LEU A 459 -7.35 19.11 -3.98
C LEU A 459 -8.23 20.15 -4.70
N GLU A 460 -7.64 20.84 -5.69
CA GLU A 460 -8.27 21.89 -6.47
C GLU A 460 -8.38 21.43 -7.93
N THR A 461 -9.41 20.64 -8.23
CA THR A 461 -9.69 20.15 -9.59
C THR A 461 -10.12 21.29 -10.52
N ARG A 462 -10.08 21.05 -11.83
CA ARG A 462 -10.62 22.02 -12.80
C ARG A 462 -12.10 22.32 -12.54
N PHE A 463 -12.90 21.32 -12.17
CA PHE A 463 -14.33 21.51 -11.86
C PHE A 463 -14.54 22.53 -10.73
N LEU A 464 -13.76 22.41 -9.65
CA LEU A 464 -13.85 23.34 -8.51
C LEU A 464 -13.40 24.75 -8.90
N ARG A 465 -12.38 24.89 -9.76
CA ARG A 465 -11.96 26.20 -10.29
C ARG A 465 -13.06 26.86 -11.13
N GLU A 466 -13.68 26.11 -12.02
CA GLU A 466 -14.79 26.58 -12.87
C GLU A 466 -16.01 26.98 -12.01
N ALA A 467 -16.32 26.19 -10.98
CA ALA A 467 -17.39 26.49 -10.03
C ALA A 467 -17.13 27.79 -9.25
N ARG A 468 -15.90 27.98 -8.76
CA ARG A 468 -15.52 29.21 -8.05
C ARG A 468 -15.61 30.43 -8.96
N ALA A 469 -15.18 30.31 -10.21
CA ALA A 469 -15.33 31.37 -11.22
C ALA A 469 -16.80 31.69 -11.54
N ALA A 470 -17.71 30.72 -11.38
CA ALA A 470 -19.15 30.91 -11.51
C ALA A 470 -19.82 31.49 -10.26
N GLY A 471 -19.07 31.68 -9.16
CA GLY A 471 -19.57 32.20 -7.89
C GLY A 471 -20.15 31.12 -6.95
N CYS A 472 -19.92 29.84 -7.22
CA CYS A 472 -20.37 28.75 -6.36
C CYS A 472 -19.48 28.63 -5.10
N GLU A 473 -20.07 28.21 -3.99
CA GLU A 473 -19.32 27.58 -2.91
C GLU A 473 -18.75 26.23 -3.40
N THR A 474 -17.58 25.83 -2.92
CA THR A 474 -16.93 24.58 -3.33
C THR A 474 -16.66 23.63 -2.18
N VAL A 475 -16.84 22.33 -2.44
CA VAL A 475 -16.50 21.23 -1.53
C VAL A 475 -15.60 20.24 -2.25
N SER A 476 -14.44 19.93 -1.67
CA SER A 476 -13.47 18.98 -2.21
C SER A 476 -13.81 17.55 -1.79
N GLY A 477 -13.41 16.57 -2.60
CA GLY A 477 -13.60 15.15 -2.30
C GLY A 477 -12.88 14.70 -1.04
N LEU A 478 -11.87 15.45 -0.59
CA LEU A 478 -11.19 15.19 0.68
C LEU A 478 -12.18 15.24 1.87
N GLU A 479 -13.19 16.10 1.82
CA GLU A 479 -14.23 16.17 2.87
C GLU A 479 -14.98 14.84 3.00
N MET A 480 -15.35 14.24 1.86
CA MET A 480 -15.99 12.93 1.83
C MET A 480 -15.04 11.85 2.36
N LEU A 481 -13.78 11.87 1.90
CA LEU A 481 -12.77 10.89 2.27
C LEU A 481 -12.51 10.89 3.79
N ILE A 482 -12.43 12.05 4.43
CA ILE A 482 -12.25 12.14 5.89
C ILE A 482 -13.52 11.73 6.62
N ALA A 483 -14.69 12.22 6.20
CA ALA A 483 -15.95 11.90 6.89
C ALA A 483 -16.28 10.40 6.85
N GLN A 484 -16.05 9.71 5.73
CA GLN A 484 -16.23 8.26 5.67
C GLN A 484 -15.19 7.50 6.52
N ALA A 485 -13.95 7.99 6.58
CA ALA A 485 -12.88 7.35 7.35
C ALA A 485 -13.13 7.49 8.86
N VAL A 486 -13.66 8.63 9.30
CA VAL A 486 -14.07 8.86 10.69
C VAL A 486 -15.10 7.82 11.11
N GLU A 487 -16.12 7.55 10.29
CA GLU A 487 -17.12 6.52 10.62
C GLU A 487 -16.56 5.10 10.59
N GLN A 488 -15.64 4.79 9.67
CA GLN A 488 -14.93 3.51 9.68
C GLN A 488 -14.17 3.28 10.99
N PHE A 489 -13.42 4.30 11.42
CA PHE A 489 -12.67 4.24 12.67
C PHE A 489 -13.58 3.98 13.87
N LYS A 490 -14.75 4.65 13.93
CA LYS A 490 -15.74 4.41 14.98
C LYS A 490 -16.29 3.00 14.95
N LEU A 491 -16.64 2.49 13.76
CA LEU A 491 -17.18 1.13 13.58
C LEU A 491 -16.19 0.05 14.04
N TRP A 492 -14.89 0.26 13.80
CA TRP A 492 -13.84 -0.68 14.18
C TRP A 492 -13.48 -0.59 15.67
N THR A 493 -13.33 0.62 16.21
CA THR A 493 -12.71 0.84 17.52
C THR A 493 -13.70 1.15 18.63
N GLY A 494 -14.92 1.56 18.29
CA GLY A 494 -15.90 2.13 19.23
C GLY A 494 -15.49 3.49 19.81
N ARG A 495 -14.49 4.16 19.23
CA ARG A 495 -13.93 5.44 19.71
C ARG A 495 -14.15 6.56 18.69
N GLU A 496 -14.23 7.78 19.19
CA GLU A 496 -14.22 8.99 18.36
C GLU A 496 -12.76 9.33 17.96
N PRO A 497 -12.44 9.43 16.66
CA PRO A 497 -11.11 9.85 16.22
C PRO A 497 -10.95 11.37 16.23
N ASP A 498 -9.70 11.84 16.23
CA ASP A 498 -9.39 13.23 15.92
C ASP A 498 -9.41 13.45 14.40
N ALA A 499 -10.51 14.01 13.90
CA ALA A 499 -10.68 14.29 12.47
C ALA A 499 -9.69 15.33 11.92
N ALA A 500 -9.14 16.22 12.75
CA ALA A 500 -8.13 17.19 12.32
C ALA A 500 -6.79 16.50 12.05
N VAL A 501 -6.41 15.53 12.89
CA VAL A 501 -5.22 14.69 12.67
C VAL A 501 -5.36 13.88 11.38
N MET A 502 -6.53 13.25 11.18
CA MET A 502 -6.83 12.49 9.96
C MET A 502 -6.71 13.37 8.69
N ARG A 503 -7.28 14.57 8.74
CA ARG A 503 -7.18 15.54 7.63
C ARG A 503 -5.75 15.97 7.38
N ALA A 504 -4.99 16.32 8.42
CA ALA A 504 -3.60 16.73 8.27
C ALA A 504 -2.73 15.63 7.67
N ALA A 505 -2.97 14.36 8.05
CA ALA A 505 -2.27 13.22 7.48
C ALA A 505 -2.62 12.99 6.00
N ALA A 506 -3.90 13.10 5.63
CA ALA A 506 -4.32 13.03 4.23
C ALA A 506 -3.68 14.11 3.37
N LEU A 507 -3.58 15.34 3.89
CA LEU A 507 -2.93 16.45 3.18
C LEU A 507 -1.43 16.25 3.02
N ARG A 508 -0.74 15.64 3.99
CA ARG A 508 0.69 15.29 3.84
C ARG A 508 0.88 14.24 2.73
N GLY A 509 0.12 13.15 2.78
CA GLY A 509 0.19 12.11 1.75
C GLY A 509 -0.28 12.52 0.34
N LEU A 510 -0.85 13.72 0.17
CA LEU A 510 -1.13 14.31 -1.15
C LEU A 510 0.06 15.12 -1.72
N ASN A 511 1.00 15.52 -0.86
CA ASN A 511 2.18 16.31 -1.22
C ASN A 511 3.47 15.47 -1.26
N GLU A 512 3.40 14.23 -0.79
CA GLU A 512 4.38 13.15 -0.98
C GLU A 512 4.07 12.46 -2.30
#